data_AF-A0A529P6W3-F1
#
_entry.id   AF-A0A529P6W3-F1
#
_cell.length_a   1.000
_cell.length_b   1.000
_cell.length_c   1.000
_cell.angle_alpha   90.00
_cell.angle_beta   90.00
_cell.angle_gamma   90.00
#
_symmetry.space_group_name_H-M   'P 1'
#
loop_
_entity.id
_entity.type
_entity.pdbx_description
1 polymer ?
#
loop_
_entity_poly.entity_id
_entity_poly.type
_entity_poly.pdbx_seq_one_letter_code
_entity_poly.pdbx_strand_id
1 'polypeptide(L)'
;AVAPGMIETEMLRKAIEDGHMDVEAYMGHLPMRRFGQPRDVAEAVLFLASDRSSYVTGQVIVPDGGWTAGSHGAATRKPRRSRAKRLHAELGTLRPVPAYDARAAQVRPEFTSL
;
A
#
# COMPACT_ATOMS: atom_id res chain seq x y z
N ALA A 1 -19.14 -8.17 1.04
CA ALA A 1 -18.30 -9.11 0.24
C ALA A 1 -16.83 -8.84 0.52
N VAL A 2 -15.93 -9.78 0.21
CA VAL A 2 -14.47 -9.59 0.31
C VAL A 2 -13.86 -9.75 -1.07
N ALA A 3 -13.08 -8.76 -1.50
CA ALA A 3 -12.40 -8.73 -2.79
C ALA A 3 -10.88 -8.61 -2.55
N PRO A 4 -10.17 -9.72 -2.35
CA PRO A 4 -8.75 -9.69 -2.05
C PRO A 4 -7.90 -9.29 -3.27
N GLY A 5 -6.74 -8.70 -3.00
CA GLY A 5 -5.72 -8.42 -4.01
C GLY A 5 -4.82 -9.62 -4.30
N MET A 6 -3.53 -9.37 -4.58
CA MET A 6 -2.55 -10.43 -4.75
C MET A 6 -2.24 -11.12 -3.41
N ILE A 7 -2.69 -12.37 -3.27
CA ILE A 7 -2.48 -13.20 -2.09
C ILE A 7 -1.48 -14.31 -2.41
N GLU A 8 -0.55 -14.54 -1.50
CA GLU A 8 0.41 -15.64 -1.53
C GLU A 8 -0.30 -16.98 -1.42
N THR A 9 -0.59 -17.55 -2.57
CA THR A 9 -1.16 -18.87 -2.75
C THR A 9 -0.15 -19.73 -3.50
N GLU A 10 -0.36 -21.05 -3.49
CA GLU A 10 0.49 -21.97 -4.23
C GLU A 10 0.52 -21.65 -5.74
N MET A 11 -0.61 -21.19 -6.28
CA MET A 11 -0.71 -20.71 -7.66
C MET A 11 0.21 -19.52 -7.93
N LEU A 12 0.24 -18.54 -7.01
CA LEU A 12 1.09 -17.37 -7.15
C LEU A 12 2.57 -17.74 -7.05
N ARG A 13 2.95 -18.59 -6.09
CA ARG A 13 4.33 -19.07 -5.94
C ARG A 13 4.81 -19.76 -7.20
N LYS A 14 4.01 -20.69 -7.73
CA LYS A 14 4.34 -21.38 -8.98
C LYS A 14 4.49 -20.41 -10.15
N ALA A 15 3.63 -19.40 -10.27
CA ALA A 15 3.75 -18.39 -11.32
C ALA A 15 5.04 -17.57 -11.21
N ILE A 16 5.54 -17.32 -9.99
CA ILE A 16 6.82 -16.65 -9.75
C ILE A 16 7.99 -17.56 -10.12
N GLU A 17 7.96 -18.82 -9.66
CA GLU A 17 9.00 -19.83 -9.93
C GLU A 17 9.14 -20.12 -11.43
N ASP A 18 8.02 -20.23 -12.14
CA ASP A 18 7.99 -20.44 -13.59
C ASP A 18 8.36 -19.16 -14.39
N GLY A 19 8.64 -18.03 -13.72
CA GLY A 19 8.99 -16.77 -14.37
C GLY A 19 7.83 -16.08 -15.09
N HIS A 20 6.58 -16.50 -14.82
CA HIS A 20 5.37 -15.91 -15.40
C HIS A 20 4.93 -14.61 -14.72
N MET A 21 5.62 -14.19 -13.65
CA MET A 21 5.33 -12.96 -12.93
C MET A 21 6.59 -12.19 -12.56
N ASP A 22 6.60 -10.89 -12.88
CA ASP A 22 7.60 -9.93 -12.40
C ASP A 22 7.22 -9.43 -11.00
N VAL A 23 7.82 -10.03 -9.97
CA VAL A 23 7.53 -9.69 -8.57
C VAL A 23 7.76 -8.21 -8.27
N GLU A 24 8.85 -7.62 -8.78
CA GLU A 24 9.20 -6.23 -8.47
C GLU A 24 8.22 -5.25 -9.10
N ALA A 25 7.78 -5.51 -10.34
CA ALA A 25 6.74 -4.71 -10.98
C ALA A 25 5.44 -4.71 -10.15
N TYR A 26 5.00 -5.87 -9.68
CA TYR A 26 3.79 -5.99 -8.85
C TYR A 26 3.97 -5.36 -7.46
N MET A 27 5.11 -5.57 -6.79
CA MET A 27 5.41 -4.91 -5.52
C MET A 27 5.45 -3.40 -5.65
N GLY A 28 5.85 -2.86 -6.80
CA GLY A 28 5.82 -1.43 -7.11
C GLY A 28 4.44 -0.78 -7.01
N HIS A 29 3.38 -1.56 -7.24
CA HIS A 29 1.99 -1.10 -7.20
C HIS A 29 1.33 -1.25 -5.83
N LEU A 30 1.94 -1.99 -4.91
CA LEU A 30 1.42 -2.24 -3.57
C LEU A 30 2.02 -1.21 -2.61
N PRO A 31 1.25 -0.23 -2.07
CA PRO A 31 1.75 0.65 -1.01
C PRO A 31 2.39 -0.10 0.15
N MET A 32 1.85 -1.26 0.52
CA MET A 32 2.40 -2.11 1.58
C MET A 32 3.65 -2.92 1.19
N ARG A 33 4.07 -2.90 -0.09
CA ARG A 33 5.28 -3.58 -0.60
C ARG A 33 5.38 -5.06 -0.22
N ARG A 34 4.24 -5.74 -0.12
CA ARG A 34 4.14 -7.18 0.12
C ARG A 34 2.87 -7.73 -0.51
N PHE A 35 2.91 -9.00 -0.92
CA PHE A 35 1.69 -9.75 -1.18
C PHE A 35 0.91 -9.98 0.12
N GLY A 36 -0.40 -10.06 0.01
CA GLY A 36 -1.25 -10.48 1.10
C GLY A 36 -1.00 -11.95 1.43
N GLN A 37 -1.27 -12.34 2.67
CA GLN A 37 -1.28 -13.73 3.12
C GLN A 37 -2.71 -14.24 3.16
N PRO A 38 -2.96 -15.56 3.07
CA PRO A 38 -4.31 -16.11 3.27
C PRO A 38 -4.96 -15.64 4.58
N ARG A 39 -4.14 -15.44 5.62
CA ARG A 39 -4.59 -14.89 6.90
C ARG A 39 -5.11 -13.46 6.80
N ASP A 40 -4.55 -12.59 5.95
CA ASP A 40 -5.05 -11.21 5.79
C ASP A 40 -6.51 -11.22 5.28
N VAL A 41 -6.85 -12.15 4.39
CA VAL A 41 -8.22 -12.34 3.89
C VAL A 41 -9.12 -12.95 4.98
N ALA A 42 -8.61 -13.95 5.70
CA ALA A 42 -9.36 -14.60 6.77
C ALA A 42 -9.76 -13.62 7.89
N GLU A 43 -8.86 -12.72 8.29
CA GLU A 43 -9.16 -11.69 9.30
C GLU A 43 -10.22 -10.70 8.80
N ALA A 44 -10.19 -10.33 7.51
CA ALA A 44 -11.23 -9.48 6.92
C ALA A 44 -12.61 -10.18 6.92
N VAL A 45 -12.64 -11.47 6.58
CA VAL A 45 -13.86 -12.30 6.66
C VAL A 45 -14.34 -12.42 8.10
N LEU A 46 -13.42 -12.70 9.04
CA LEU A 46 -13.74 -12.84 10.46
C LEU A 46 -14.33 -11.56 11.05
N PHE A 47 -13.77 -10.39 10.70
CA PHE A 47 -14.35 -9.10 11.07
C PHE A 47 -15.80 -8.98 10.60
N LEU A 48 -16.06 -9.25 9.32
CA LEU A 48 -17.40 -9.19 8.72
C LEU A 48 -18.38 -10.25 9.27
N ALA A 49 -17.87 -11.36 9.78
CA ALA A 49 -18.67 -12.41 10.42
C ALA A 49 -18.93 -12.15 11.90
N SER A 50 -18.25 -11.16 12.50
CA SER A 50 -18.33 -10.85 13.93
C SER A 50 -19.29 -9.71 14.24
N ASP A 51 -19.73 -9.63 15.50
CA ASP A 51 -20.55 -8.53 16.04
C ASP A 51 -19.90 -7.15 15.89
N ARG A 52 -18.57 -7.10 15.69
CA ARG A 52 -17.81 -5.86 15.45
C ARG A 52 -18.22 -5.16 14.15
N SER A 53 -18.89 -5.89 13.25
CA SER A 53 -19.37 -5.38 11.96
C SER A 53 -20.90 -5.22 11.91
N SER A 54 -21.59 -5.24 13.05
CA SER A 54 -23.06 -5.23 13.16
C SER A 54 -23.79 -4.10 12.42
N TYR A 55 -23.11 -3.00 12.09
CA TYR A 55 -23.66 -1.89 11.30
C TYR A 55 -22.98 -1.70 9.93
N VAL A 56 -22.09 -2.61 9.53
CA VAL A 56 -21.37 -2.56 8.25
C VAL A 56 -22.09 -3.45 7.24
N THR A 57 -22.91 -2.84 6.40
CA THR A 57 -23.67 -3.53 5.34
C THR A 57 -23.55 -2.82 3.99
N GLY A 58 -23.79 -3.57 2.90
CA GLY A 58 -23.71 -3.05 1.53
C GLY A 58 -22.30 -2.70 1.05
N GLN A 59 -21.26 -3.07 1.79
CA GLN A 59 -19.87 -2.75 1.47
C GLN A 59 -19.08 -3.94 0.90
N VAL A 60 -18.07 -3.61 0.09
CA VAL A 60 -17.01 -4.54 -0.34
C VAL A 60 -15.75 -4.17 0.42
N ILE A 61 -15.22 -5.10 1.21
CA ILE A 61 -13.92 -4.93 1.88
C ILE A 61 -12.84 -5.46 0.95
N VAL A 62 -11.81 -4.65 0.70
CA VAL A 62 -10.76 -4.93 -0.28
C VAL A 62 -9.40 -5.07 0.43
N PRO A 63 -9.05 -6.27 0.93
CA PRO A 63 -7.73 -6.52 1.51
C PRO A 63 -6.71 -6.75 0.39
N ASP A 64 -6.12 -5.67 -0.13
CA ASP A 64 -5.26 -5.71 -1.34
C ASP A 64 -3.91 -4.98 -1.19
N GLY A 65 -3.50 -4.67 0.04
CA GLY A 65 -2.25 -3.96 0.28
C GLY A 65 -2.24 -2.51 -0.21
N GLY A 66 -3.41 -1.94 -0.52
CA GLY A 66 -3.59 -0.59 -1.03
C GLY A 66 -3.53 -0.46 -2.54
N TRP A 67 -3.56 -1.58 -3.28
CA TRP A 67 -3.48 -1.58 -4.75
C TRP A 67 -4.58 -0.71 -5.38
N THR A 68 -5.84 -0.87 -4.95
CA THR A 68 -6.98 -0.13 -5.48
C THR A 68 -7.04 1.33 -5.02
N ALA A 69 -6.48 1.63 -3.85
CA ALA A 69 -6.38 2.99 -3.33
C ALA A 69 -5.24 3.80 -3.96
N GLY A 70 -4.21 3.10 -4.45
CA GLY A 70 -3.05 3.65 -5.14
C GLY A 70 -3.40 4.18 -6.53
N SER A 71 -4.02 5.36 -6.59
CA SER A 71 -4.25 6.12 -7.82
C SER A 71 -2.92 6.36 -8.55
N HIS A 72 -2.67 5.66 -9.67
CA HIS A 72 -1.73 6.01 -10.74
C HIS A 72 -0.58 6.96 -10.35
N GLY A 73 0.48 6.45 -9.70
CA GLY A 73 1.46 7.38 -9.12
C GLY A 73 2.85 6.89 -8.69
N ALA A 74 3.26 5.65 -9.00
CA ALA A 74 4.69 5.37 -9.18
C ALA A 74 5.02 5.14 -10.66
N ALA A 75 4.09 5.51 -11.56
CA ALA A 75 4.46 5.81 -12.93
C ALA A 75 5.54 6.88 -12.85
N THR A 76 6.76 6.47 -13.19
CA THR A 76 7.87 7.32 -13.60
C THR A 76 7.31 8.51 -14.35
N ARG A 77 7.08 9.62 -13.66
CA ARG A 77 6.75 10.88 -14.31
C ARG A 77 8.03 11.28 -15.01
N LYS A 78 8.27 10.77 -16.24
CA LYS A 78 9.34 11.24 -17.11
C LYS A 78 9.26 12.77 -17.04
N PRO A 79 10.30 13.46 -16.55
CA PRO A 79 10.19 14.89 -16.36
C PRO A 79 9.84 15.49 -17.71
N ARG A 80 8.68 16.15 -17.81
CA ARG A 80 8.30 16.90 -19.00
C ARG A 80 9.35 17.98 -19.19
N ARG A 81 10.40 17.66 -19.97
CA ARG A 81 11.41 18.62 -20.40
C ARG A 81 10.67 19.79 -21.03
N SER A 82 11.06 21.01 -20.63
CA SER A 82 10.74 22.32 -21.26
C SER A 82 9.69 23.27 -20.66
N ARG A 83 9.30 23.16 -19.37
CA ARG A 83 8.66 24.33 -18.69
C ARG A 83 9.38 24.87 -17.46
N ALA A 84 10.33 24.13 -16.90
CA ALA A 84 11.08 24.53 -15.70
C ALA A 84 12.00 25.75 -15.89
N LYS A 85 12.40 26.11 -17.12
CA LYS A 85 13.24 27.30 -17.36
C LYS A 85 12.49 28.64 -17.31
N ARG A 86 11.15 28.67 -17.27
CA ARG A 86 10.39 29.93 -17.21
C ARG A 86 9.92 30.32 -15.81
N LEU A 87 9.62 29.34 -14.94
CA LEU A 87 9.06 29.62 -13.62
C LEU A 87 10.10 29.99 -12.55
N HIS A 88 11.38 29.67 -12.76
CA HIS A 88 12.43 30.02 -11.79
C HIS A 88 12.76 31.52 -11.75
N ALA A 89 12.27 32.30 -12.73
CA ALA A 89 12.36 33.76 -12.71
C ALA A 89 11.22 34.43 -11.92
N GLU A 90 10.13 33.72 -11.61
CA GLU A 90 8.89 34.34 -11.08
C GLU A 90 8.52 33.98 -9.64
N LEU A 91 9.05 32.91 -9.05
CA LEU A 91 8.68 32.52 -7.69
C LEU A 91 9.91 32.36 -6.81
N GLY A 92 10.47 33.52 -6.42
CA GLY A 92 11.35 33.61 -5.27
C GLY A 92 10.62 33.21 -3.99
N THR A 93 11.33 32.49 -3.13
CA THR A 93 11.00 32.18 -1.72
C THR A 93 9.99 31.05 -1.48
N LEU A 94 10.47 29.81 -1.50
CA LEU A 94 9.92 28.78 -0.60
C LEU A 94 11.07 28.18 0.19
N ARG A 95 10.99 28.27 1.53
CA ARG A 95 11.97 27.65 2.44
C ARG A 95 11.86 26.12 2.34
N PRO A 96 12.98 25.39 2.33
CA PRO A 96 12.95 23.93 2.29
C PRO A 96 12.36 23.35 3.59
N VAL A 97 11.52 22.33 3.44
CA VAL A 97 11.01 21.52 4.55
C VAL A 97 12.11 20.53 4.96
N PRO A 98 12.47 20.42 6.26
CA PRO A 98 13.53 19.54 6.69
C PRO A 98 13.15 18.06 6.49
N ALA A 99 14.17 17.24 6.21
CA ALA A 99 14.03 15.81 5.97
C ALA A 99 13.61 15.05 7.24
N TYR A 100 12.79 14.01 7.05
CA TYR A 100 12.27 13.12 8.07
C TYR A 100 13.38 12.31 8.76
N ASP A 101 13.48 12.41 10.10
CA ASP A 101 14.41 11.62 10.93
C ASP A 101 13.75 10.31 11.38
N ALA A 102 14.22 9.20 10.82
CA ALA A 102 13.70 7.85 11.08
C ALA A 102 14.01 7.30 12.49
N ARG A 103 14.73 8.02 13.36
CA ARG A 103 15.07 7.55 14.73
C ARG A 103 14.02 7.86 15.80
N ALA A 104 12.98 8.64 15.49
CA ALA A 104 11.93 8.99 16.45
C ALA A 104 10.84 7.91 16.63
N ALA A 105 10.90 6.78 15.90
CA ALA A 105 9.81 5.80 15.83
C ALA A 105 9.93 4.57 16.76
N GLN A 106 10.81 4.59 17.76
CA GLN A 106 10.87 3.51 18.77
C GLN A 106 9.99 3.84 19.99
N VAL A 107 8.75 3.35 19.97
CA VAL A 107 7.87 3.30 21.15
C VAL A 107 8.05 1.95 21.84
N ARG A 108 8.25 1.98 23.16
CA ARG A 108 8.48 0.82 24.04
C ARG A 108 7.20 0.00 24.27
N PRO A 109 7.30 -1.31 24.59
CA PRO A 109 6.15 -2.11 25.00
C PRO A 109 5.95 -2.01 26.52
N GLU A 110 4.82 -1.48 26.96
CA GLU A 110 4.35 -1.56 28.34
C GLU A 110 2.84 -1.86 28.27
N PHE A 111 2.44 -3.11 28.51
CA PHE A 111 1.07 -3.40 28.95
C PHE A 111 1.12 -4.47 30.04
N THR A 112 1.10 -3.97 31.27
CA THR A 112 0.76 -4.69 32.49
C THR A 112 -0.74 -5.00 32.52
N SER A 113 -1.05 -6.18 33.06
CA SER A 113 -2.35 -6.80 33.40
C SER A 113 -3.59 -5.89 33.49
N LEU A 114 -4.70 -6.40 32.96
CA LEU A 114 -5.95 -6.68 33.70
C LEU A 114 -6.68 -7.85 33.02
#